data_AF-A0A6J6SDR9-F1
#
_entry.id   AF-A0A6J6SDR9-F1
#
_cell.length_a   1.000
_cell.length_b   1.000
_cell.length_c   1.000
_cell.angle_alpha   90.00
_cell.angle_beta   90.00
_cell.angle_gamma   90.00
#
_symmetry.space_group_name_H-M   'P 1'
#
loop_
_entity.id
_entity.type
_entity.pdbx_description
1 polymer ?
#
loop_
_entity_poly.entity_id
_entity_poly.type
_entity_poly.pdbx_seq_one_letter_code
_entity_poly.pdbx_strand_id
1 'polypeptide(L)' 'MLEIDPTANILAGERRMIGSKYGSSNPHVEFPMLVELYLNGKLDLDSLLTGNYRLDEADKAFEVLAKGGPGRGLITFEQ' A
#
# COMPACT_ATOMS: atom_id res chain seq x y z
N MET A 1 12.84 3.42 -16.83
CA MET A 1 12.19 2.10 -16.78
C MET A 1 13.26 1.11 -16.37
N LEU A 2 12.97 0.18 -15.45
CA LEU A 2 13.97 -0.84 -15.09
C LEU A 2 14.08 -1.81 -16.26
N GLU A 3 15.25 -1.91 -16.87
CA GLU A 3 15.52 -2.85 -17.96
C GLU A 3 16.01 -4.16 -17.34
N ILE A 4 15.38 -5.28 -17.70
CA ILE A 4 15.74 -6.61 -17.20
C ILE A 4 16.09 -7.48 -18.40
N ASP A 5 17.34 -7.92 -18.46
CA ASP A 5 17.81 -8.93 -19.40
C ASP A 5 17.59 -10.33 -18.78
N PRO A 6 16.71 -11.18 -19.35
CA PRO A 6 16.44 -12.51 -18.82
C PRO A 6 17.67 -13.44 -18.84
N THR A 7 18.60 -13.24 -19.78
CA THR A 7 19.82 -14.04 -19.93
C THR A 7 20.87 -13.60 -18.91
N ALA A 8 21.20 -12.31 -18.87
CA ALA A 8 22.27 -11.81 -18.01
C ALA A 8 21.84 -11.68 -16.55
N ASN A 9 20.64 -11.18 -16.27
CA ASN A 9 20.22 -10.89 -14.89
C ASN A 9 19.55 -12.08 -14.19
N ILE A 10 18.83 -12.93 -14.92
CA ILE A 10 18.07 -14.05 -14.33
C ILE A 10 18.84 -15.37 -14.49
N LEU A 11 19.13 -15.78 -15.73
CA LEU A 11 19.78 -17.08 -15.99
C LEU A 11 21.23 -17.12 -15.49
N ALA A 12 22.09 -16.23 -15.99
CA ALA A 12 23.51 -16.22 -15.63
C ALA A 12 23.76 -15.73 -14.19
N GLY A 13 22.90 -14.84 -13.69
CA GLY A 13 22.95 -14.34 -12.31
C GLY A 13 22.25 -15.24 -11.29
N GLU A 14 21.67 -16.36 -11.72
CA GLU A 14 20.92 -17.33 -10.89
C GLU A 14 19.84 -16.68 -10.01
N ARG A 15 19.17 -15.65 -10.54
CA ARG A 15 18.11 -14.92 -9.83
C ARG A 15 16.72 -15.44 -10.21
N ARG A 16 15.72 -15.06 -9.43
CA ARG A 16 14.31 -15.37 -9.71
C ARG A 16 13.49 -14.09 -9.82
N MET A 17 12.56 -14.07 -10.77
CA MET A 17 11.51 -13.06 -10.86
C MET A 17 10.21 -13.65 -10.33
N ILE A 18 9.60 -13.01 -9.34
CA ILE A 18 8.36 -13.44 -8.72
C ILE A 18 7.34 -12.32 -8.86
N GLY A 19 6.24 -12.59 -9.56
CA GLY A 19 5.09 -11.70 -9.58
C GLY A 19 4.38 -11.71 -8.24
N SER A 20 3.81 -10.59 -7.82
CA SER A 20 3.03 -10.51 -6.59
C SER A 20 1.76 -9.69 -6.80
N LYS A 21 0.66 -10.22 -6.25
CA LYS A 21 -0.63 -9.52 -6.14
C LYS A 21 -1.01 -9.54 -4.67
N TYR A 22 -1.30 -8.37 -4.09
CA TYR A 22 -1.53 -8.22 -2.64
C TYR A 22 -0.42 -8.81 -1.77
N GLY A 23 0.86 -8.74 -2.19
CA GLY A 23 1.96 -9.38 -1.45
C GLY A 23 1.95 -10.92 -1.52
N SER A 24 1.25 -11.49 -2.51
CA SER A 24 1.02 -12.94 -2.66
C SER A 24 0.15 -13.51 -1.54
N SER A 25 -0.73 -12.67 -1.00
CA SER A 25 -1.60 -12.96 0.12
C SER A 25 -2.76 -13.91 -0.22
N ASN A 26 -3.22 -14.67 0.77
CA ASN A 26 -4.55 -15.25 0.87
C ASN A 26 -5.47 -14.31 1.70
N PRO A 27 -6.29 -13.45 1.06
CA PRO A 27 -7.03 -12.40 1.75
C PRO A 27 -8.00 -12.91 2.81
N HIS A 28 -8.63 -14.07 2.60
CA HIS A 28 -9.60 -14.62 3.54
C HIS A 28 -8.99 -15.03 4.88
N VAL A 29 -7.69 -15.33 4.89
CA VAL A 29 -6.95 -15.71 6.10
C VAL A 29 -6.17 -14.53 6.66
N GLU A 30 -5.48 -13.79 5.79
CA GLU A 30 -4.51 -12.81 6.25
C GLU A 30 -5.13 -11.46 6.55
N PHE A 31 -6.22 -11.04 5.91
CA PHE A 31 -6.83 -9.74 6.24
C PHE A 31 -7.40 -9.71 7.67
N PRO A 32 -8.14 -10.74 8.15
CA PRO A 32 -8.54 -10.80 9.55
C PRO A 32 -7.34 -10.75 10.51
N MET A 33 -6.27 -11.49 10.20
CA MET A 33 -5.04 -11.50 10.99
C MET A 33 -4.36 -10.12 11.02
N LEU A 34 -4.28 -9.40 9.90
CA LEU A 34 -3.73 -8.04 9.86
C LEU A 34 -4.56 -7.06 10.71
N VAL A 35 -5.89 -7.18 10.69
CA VAL A 35 -6.78 -6.39 11.56
C VAL A 35 -6.52 -6.71 13.03
N GLU A 36 -6.40 -7.99 13.40
CA GLU A 36 -6.06 -8.39 14.77
C GLU A 36 -4.70 -7.83 15.22
N LEU A 37 -3.69 -7.84 14.33
CA LEU A 37 -2.39 -7.25 14.64
C LEU A 37 -2.49 -5.75 14.91
N TYR A 38 -3.28 -5.01 14.14
CA TYR A 38 -3.54 -3.60 14.37
C TYR A 38 -4.24 -3.37 15.71
N LEU A 39 -5.34 -4.08 15.98
CA LEU A 39 -6.10 -3.96 17.22
C LEU A 39 -5.27 -4.33 18.46
N ASN A 40 -4.32 -5.24 18.33
CA ASN A 40 -3.38 -5.62 19.40
C ASN A 40 -2.13 -4.72 19.48
N GLY A 41 -2.08 -3.62 18.72
CA GLY A 41 -0.97 -2.67 18.71
C GLY A 41 0.35 -3.23 18.15
N LYS A 42 0.29 -4.31 17.38
CA LYS A 42 1.45 -4.95 16.72
C LYS A 42 1.69 -4.46 15.30
N LEU A 43 0.71 -3.77 14.73
CA LEU A 43 0.79 -3.15 13.41
C LEU A 43 0.39 -1.68 13.54
N ASP A 44 1.29 -0.76 13.21
CA ASP A 44 1.01 0.67 13.20
C ASP A 44 0.44 1.09 11.84
N LEU A 45 -0.87 1.25 11.78
CA LEU A 45 -1.56 1.81 10.60
C LEU A 45 -1.81 3.31 10.74
N ASP A 46 -1.79 3.84 11.97
CA ASP A 46 -2.15 5.23 12.24
C ASP A 46 -1.08 6.19 11.70
N SER A 47 0.20 5.80 11.75
CA SER A 47 1.29 6.60 11.17
C SER A 47 1.25 6.72 9.65
N LEU A 48 0.47 5.86 8.97
CA LEU A 48 0.26 5.98 7.53
C LEU A 48 -0.69 7.12 7.19
N LEU A 49 -1.55 7.55 8.14
CA LEU A 49 -2.52 8.61 7.91
C LEU A 49 -1.82 9.97 7.96
N THR A 50 -1.86 10.70 6.85
CA THR A 50 -1.19 11.99 6.67
C THR A 50 -2.15 13.12 6.32
N GLY A 51 -3.42 12.82 6.10
CA GLY A 51 -4.47 13.80 5.85
C GLY A 51 -5.84 13.26 6.23
N ASN A 52 -6.70 14.13 6.76
CA ASN A 52 -8.09 13.84 7.07
C ASN A 52 -8.97 14.83 6.30
N TYR A 53 -9.98 14.31 5.62
CA TYR A 53 -10.81 15.07 4.71
C TYR A 53 -12.27 14.68 4.90
N ARG A 54 -13.16 15.64 4.66
CA ARG A 54 -14.57 15.35 4.45
C ARG A 54 -14.81 14.79 3.05
N LEU A 55 -15.96 14.16 2.86
CA LEU A 55 -16.35 13.67 1.53
C LEU A 55 -16.41 14.80 0.49
N ASP A 56 -16.87 16.00 0.83
CA ASP A 56 -16.90 17.15 -0.06
C ASP A 56 -15.53 17.80 -0.29
N GLU A 57 -14.50 17.38 0.44
CA GLU A 57 -13.10 17.76 0.20
C GLU A 57 -12.33 16.71 -0.63
N ALA A 58 -13.01 15.73 -1.24
CA ALA A 58 -12.36 14.66 -1.99
C ALA A 58 -11.40 15.19 -3.08
N ASP A 59 -11.76 16.27 -3.79
CA ASP A 59 -10.90 16.87 -4.81
C ASP A 59 -9.55 17.34 -4.24
N LYS A 60 -9.55 17.94 -3.05
CA LYS A 60 -8.35 18.36 -2.33
C LYS A 60 -7.49 17.16 -1.93
N ALA A 61 -8.10 16.05 -1.52
CA ALA A 61 -7.38 14.81 -1.21
C ALA A 61 -6.69 14.24 -2.48
N PHE A 62 -7.37 14.26 -3.62
CA PHE A 62 -6.79 13.84 -4.90
C PHE A 62 -5.66 14.75 -5.38
N GLU A 63 -5.76 16.06 -5.17
CA GLU A 63 -4.66 16.98 -5.48
C GLU A 63 -3.40 16.67 -4.68
N VAL A 64 -3.54 16.37 -3.38
CA VAL A 64 -2.41 15.99 -2.52
C VAL A 64 -1.77 14.70 -3.03
N LEU A 65 -2.58 13.70 -3.38
CA LEU A 65 -2.10 12.45 -3.97
C LEU A 65 -1.34 12.70 -5.28
N ALA A 66 -1.89 13.50 -6.19
CA ALA A 66 -1.30 13.80 -7.49
C ALA A 66 0.04 14.55 -7.39
N LYS A 67 0.20 15.37 -6.34
CA LYS A 67 1.47 16.08 -6.02
C LYS A 67 2.51 15.18 -5.36
N GLY A 68 2.22 13.89 -5.17
CA GLY A 68 3.12 12.94 -4.50
C GLY A 68 3.13 13.10 -2.98
N GLY A 69 2.02 13.55 -2.39
CA GLY A 69 1.87 13.67 -0.95
C GLY A 69 2.19 12.33 -0.23
N PRO A 70 2.85 12.38 0.94
CA PRO A 70 3.23 11.18 1.67
C PRO A 70 2.00 10.47 2.25
N GLY A 71 2.12 9.17 2.55
CA GLY A 71 1.15 8.43 3.37
C GLY A 71 -0.20 8.12 2.70
N ARG A 72 -1.28 8.25 3.48
CA ARG A 72 -2.68 7.94 3.14
C ARG A 72 -3.59 9.05 3.62
N GLY A 73 -4.48 9.50 2.73
CA GLY A 73 -5.59 10.38 3.09
C GLY A 73 -6.80 9.56 3.57
N LEU A 74 -7.39 9.96 4.68
CA LEU A 74 -8.63 9.41 5.22
C LEU A 74 -9.81 10.32 4.85
N ILE A 75 -10.83 9.75 4.21
CA ILE A 75 -12.11 10.43 3.96
C ILE A 75 -13.14 9.87 4.94
N THR A 76 -13.79 10.75 5.71
CA THR A 76 -14.85 10.35 6.64
C THR A 76 -16.21 10.88 6.19
N PHE A 77 -17.26 10.11 6.44
CA PHE A 77 -18.63 10.45 6.06
C PHE A 77 -19.37 11.33 7.08
N GLU A 78 -18.98 11.27 8.36
CA GLU A 78 -19.60 12.05 9.43
C GLU A 78 -18.67 13.19 9.84
N GLN A 79 -18.97 14.41 9.38
CA GLN A 79 -18.43 15.68 9.87
C GLN A 79 -19.46 16.78 9.69
#